data_AF-A0A954RA86-F1
#
_entry.id   AF-A0A954RA86-F1
#
_cell.length_a   1.000
_cell.length_b   1.000
_cell.length_c   1.000
_cell.angle_alpha   90.00
_cell.angle_beta   90.00
_cell.angle_gamma   90.00
#
_symmetry.space_group_name_H-M   'P 1'
#
loop_
_entity.id
_entity.type
_entity.pdbx_description
1 polymer ?
#
loop_
_entity_poly.entity_id
_entity_poly.type
_entity_poly.pdbx_seq_one_letter_code
_entity_poly.pdbx_strand_id
1 'polypeptide(L)'
;MERIANVFDRRVTGDLWCTARLGYEFCVWTSEVHAGGGSHSSLHRDDSTSPLITAGLPEHVALPSCPRTIDVARLCCECLEVSWPGRIDEI
;
A
#
# COMPACT_ATOMS: atom_id res chain seq x y z
N MET A 1 -6.20 3.31 5.08
CA MET A 1 -7.39 2.42 5.06
C MET A 1 -7.54 1.62 3.77
N GLU A 2 -6.57 1.63 2.85
CA GLU A 2 -6.57 0.82 1.63
C GLU A 2 -6.16 -0.64 1.89
N ARG A 3 -5.17 -0.86 2.76
CA ARG A 3 -4.71 -2.20 3.16
C ARG A 3 -5.82 -3.03 3.82
N ILE A 4 -6.66 -2.42 4.66
CA ILE A 4 -7.82 -3.11 5.24
C ILE A 4 -8.86 -3.44 4.16
N ALA A 5 -9.09 -2.55 3.21
CA ALA A 5 -10.11 -2.75 2.18
C ALA A 5 -9.74 -3.82 1.14
N ASN A 6 -8.45 -3.95 0.81
CA ASN A 6 -7.98 -4.84 -0.27
C ASN A 6 -7.45 -6.19 0.18
N VAL A 7 -7.28 -6.40 1.48
CA VAL A 7 -6.69 -7.64 1.99
C VAL A 7 -7.69 -8.76 2.20
N PHE A 8 -9.00 -8.50 2.18
CA PHE A 8 -10.01 -9.51 2.47
C PHE A 8 -10.17 -10.50 1.32
N ASP A 9 -9.19 -11.36 1.15
CA ASP A 9 -9.31 -12.60 0.39
C ASP A 9 -9.48 -13.75 1.39
N ARG A 10 -10.69 -14.32 1.40
CA ARG A 10 -11.07 -15.43 2.29
C ARG A 10 -10.20 -16.67 2.13
N ARG A 11 -9.46 -16.81 1.04
CA ARG A 11 -8.60 -17.97 0.76
C ARG A 11 -7.25 -17.87 1.48
N VAL A 12 -6.76 -16.64 1.71
CA VAL A 12 -5.41 -16.40 2.22
C VAL A 12 -5.38 -15.57 3.51
N THR A 13 -6.50 -14.97 3.89
CA THR A 13 -6.60 -14.10 5.07
C THR A 13 -7.05 -14.87 6.29
N GLY A 14 -6.31 -14.78 7.39
CA GLY A 14 -6.68 -15.38 8.67
C GLY A 14 -7.85 -14.66 9.36
N ASP A 15 -8.50 -15.35 10.30
CA ASP A 15 -9.68 -14.86 11.01
C ASP A 15 -9.38 -13.69 11.98
N LEU A 16 -8.13 -13.55 12.42
CA LEU A 16 -7.71 -12.52 13.36
C LEU A 16 -6.73 -11.54 12.71
N TRP A 17 -7.05 -10.27 12.88
CA TRP A 17 -6.24 -9.15 12.43
C TRP A 17 -5.78 -8.34 13.63
N CYS A 18 -4.47 -8.17 13.75
CA CYS A 18 -3.88 -7.38 14.81
C CYS A 18 -2.83 -6.42 14.24
N THR A 19 -2.60 -5.32 14.95
CA THR A 19 -1.54 -4.37 14.66
C THR A 19 -0.87 -3.99 15.96
N ALA A 20 0.45 -3.81 15.93
CA ALA A 20 1.19 -3.39 17.09
C ALA A 20 0.84 -1.93 17.46
N ARG A 21 0.94 -1.61 18.75
CA ARG A 21 0.93 -0.22 19.20
C ARG A 21 2.23 0.45 18.74
N LEU A 22 2.20 1.76 18.47
CA LEU A 22 3.42 2.53 18.19
C LEU A 22 4.49 2.29 19.25
N GLY A 23 5.73 2.05 18.81
CA GLY A 23 6.88 1.71 19.66
C GLY A 23 7.00 0.22 20.01
N TYR A 24 6.13 -0.63 19.47
CA TYR A 24 6.17 -2.09 19.63
C TYR A 24 6.21 -2.78 18.27
N GLU A 25 6.78 -3.97 18.23
CA GLU A 25 6.76 -4.87 17.07
C GLU A 25 6.40 -6.30 17.49
N PHE A 26 5.93 -7.10 16.53
CA PHE A 26 5.65 -8.51 16.79
C PHE A 26 6.94 -9.32 16.72
N CYS A 27 7.20 -10.11 17.77
CA CYS A 27 8.25 -11.12 17.77
C CYS A 27 7.61 -12.50 17.62
N VAL A 28 7.94 -13.21 16.54
CA VAL A 28 7.59 -14.61 16.34
C VAL A 28 8.79 -15.51 16.63
N TRP A 29 8.56 -16.82 16.79
CA TRP A 29 9.59 -17.79 17.16
C TRP A 29 10.84 -17.80 16.25
N THR A 30 10.69 -17.35 15.00
CA THR A 30 11.77 -17.31 14.00
C THR A 30 12.34 -15.92 13.76
N SER A 31 11.95 -14.92 14.56
CA SER A 31 12.41 -13.53 14.42
C SER A 31 13.01 -13.03 15.72
N GLU A 32 13.99 -12.14 15.62
CA GLU A 32 14.50 -11.39 16.77
C GLU A 32 14.17 -9.91 16.60
N VAL A 33 13.89 -9.26 17.74
CA VAL A 33 13.70 -7.81 17.80
C VAL A 33 15.06 -7.13 17.77
N HIS A 34 15.28 -6.22 16.82
CA HIS A 34 16.52 -5.47 16.75
C HIS A 34 16.48 -4.25 17.66
N ALA A 35 17.34 -4.22 18.68
CA ALA A 35 17.43 -3.08 19.59
C ALA A 35 17.83 -1.80 18.85
N GLY A 36 16.99 -0.77 18.90
CA GLY A 36 17.19 0.49 18.16
C GLY A 36 16.80 0.40 16.67
N GLY A 37 16.28 -0.74 16.22
CA GLY A 37 15.69 -0.91 14.90
C GLY A 37 14.27 -0.34 14.83
N GLY A 38 13.63 -0.58 13.69
CA GLY A 38 12.23 -0.26 13.47
C GLY A 38 11.57 -1.33 12.62
N SER A 39 10.30 -1.58 12.90
CA SER A 39 9.42 -2.40 12.07
C SER A 39 8.46 -1.51 11.29
N HIS A 40 7.78 -2.10 10.31
CA HIS A 40 6.75 -1.44 9.51
C HIS A 40 5.52 -2.36 9.41
N SER A 41 4.60 -2.04 8.50
CA SER A 41 3.37 -2.81 8.24
C SER A 41 2.29 -2.67 9.30
N SER A 42 2.43 -1.79 10.29
CA SER A 42 1.32 -1.43 11.17
C SER A 42 0.18 -0.78 10.40
N LEU A 43 -0.99 -0.67 11.02
CA LEU A 43 -2.15 0.03 10.46
C LEU A 43 -2.16 1.52 10.81
N HIS A 44 -1.10 2.02 11.46
CA HIS A 44 -0.94 3.44 11.75
C HIS A 44 -0.66 4.21 10.46
N ARG A 45 -0.99 5.51 10.50
CA ARG A 45 -0.83 6.41 9.34
C ARG A 45 0.63 6.49 8.89
N ASP A 46 1.58 6.43 9.81
CA ASP A 46 3.01 6.59 9.54
C ASP A 46 3.54 5.43 8.67
N ASP A 47 2.98 4.23 8.81
CA ASP A 47 3.27 3.05 7.97
C ASP A 47 2.37 2.94 6.72
N SER A 48 1.48 3.90 6.52
CA SER A 48 0.50 3.90 5.43
C SER A 48 0.64 5.10 4.50
N THR A 49 1.59 5.99 4.76
CA THR A 49 1.79 7.25 4.03
C THR A 49 3.12 7.22 3.31
N SER A 50 3.10 7.19 1.99
CA SER A 50 4.30 7.25 1.15
C SER A 50 4.17 8.41 0.15
N PRO A 51 5.26 9.15 -0.13
CA PRO A 51 5.22 10.22 -1.12
C PRO A 51 5.12 9.64 -2.54
N LEU A 52 4.30 10.28 -3.38
CA LEU A 52 4.37 10.12 -4.83
C LEU A 52 5.25 11.23 -5.40
N ILE A 53 6.36 10.86 -6.05
CA ILE A 53 7.27 11.79 -6.73
C ILE A 53 7.14 11.56 -8.22
N THR A 54 6.91 12.63 -8.99
CA THR A 54 6.73 12.57 -10.44
C THR A 54 7.63 13.57 -11.14
N ALA A 55 8.11 13.23 -12.32
CA ALA A 55 8.84 14.13 -13.22
C ALA A 55 8.49 13.81 -14.67
N GLY A 56 8.40 14.85 -15.51
CA GLY A 56 8.08 14.67 -16.94
C GLY A 56 6.68 14.17 -17.24
N LEU A 57 5.69 14.51 -16.39
CA LEU A 57 4.28 14.17 -16.67
C LEU A 57 3.79 14.88 -17.94
N PRO A 58 3.08 14.18 -18.84
CA PRO A 58 2.38 14.82 -19.94
C PRO A 58 1.34 15.83 -19.43
N GLU A 59 1.10 16.90 -20.20
CA GLU A 59 0.17 17.98 -19.80
C GLU A 59 -1.27 17.50 -19.55
N HIS A 60 -1.68 16.42 -20.21
CA HIS A 60 -3.02 15.85 -20.07
C HIS A 60 -3.20 14.98 -18.81
N VAL A 61 -2.12 14.61 -18.12
CA VAL A 61 -2.17 13.72 -16.96
C VAL A 61 -2.36 14.55 -15.69
N ALA A 62 -3.54 14.42 -15.07
CA ALA A 62 -3.87 15.08 -13.81
C ALA A 62 -3.61 14.17 -12.62
N LEU A 63 -2.80 14.63 -11.66
CA LEU A 63 -2.59 13.91 -10.41
C LEU A 63 -3.79 14.05 -9.46
N PRO A 64 -4.20 12.97 -8.77
CA PRO A 64 -5.17 13.08 -7.68
C PRO A 64 -4.65 13.99 -6.55
N SER A 65 -5.55 14.72 -5.89
CA SER A 65 -5.21 15.55 -4.72
C SER A 65 -4.74 14.73 -3.51
N CYS A 66 -5.13 13.46 -3.44
CA CYS A 66 -4.68 12.48 -2.44
C CYS A 66 -4.33 11.18 -3.17
N PRO A 67 -3.12 11.07 -3.75
CA PRO A 67 -2.73 9.89 -4.51
C PRO A 67 -2.56 8.68 -3.59
N ARG A 68 -2.99 7.51 -4.08
CA ARG A 68 -2.84 6.22 -3.41
C ARG A 68 -1.96 5.31 -4.27
N THR A 69 -1.38 4.28 -3.66
CA THR A 69 -0.51 3.35 -4.38
C THR A 69 -1.22 2.64 -5.53
N ILE A 70 -2.50 2.29 -5.37
CA ILE A 70 -3.32 1.71 -6.46
C ILE A 70 -3.57 2.64 -7.65
N ASP A 71 -3.38 3.96 -7.48
CA ASP A 71 -3.58 4.89 -8.58
C ASP A 71 -2.38 4.88 -9.55
N VAL A 72 -1.20 4.39 -9.11
CA VAL A 72 0.06 4.41 -9.89
C VAL A 72 -0.07 3.68 -11.22
N ALA A 73 -0.66 2.48 -11.24
CA ALA A 73 -0.77 1.70 -12.46
C ALA A 73 -1.65 2.39 -13.51
N ARG A 74 -2.76 3.00 -13.07
CA ARG A 74 -3.62 3.82 -13.94
C ARG A 74 -2.87 5.05 -14.46
N LEU A 75 -2.16 5.77 -13.59
CA LEU A 75 -1.35 6.93 -13.98
C LEU A 75 -0.28 6.54 -15.01
N CYS A 76 0.37 5.38 -14.86
CA CYS A 76 1.30 4.88 -15.86
C CYS A 76 0.63 4.63 -17.22
N CYS A 77 -0.57 4.04 -17.24
CA CYS A 77 -1.32 3.84 -18.49
C CYS A 77 -1.70 5.17 -19.15
N GLU A 78 -2.14 6.16 -18.36
CA GLU A 78 -2.46 7.51 -18.87
C GLU A 78 -1.21 8.21 -19.45
N CYS A 79 -0.05 8.07 -18.80
CA CYS A 79 1.23 8.60 -19.31
C CYS A 79 1.69 7.91 -20.60
N LEU A 80 1.42 6.61 -20.75
CA LEU A 80 1.81 5.81 -21.91
C LEU A 80 0.76 5.80 -23.03
N GLU A 81 -0.37 6.49 -22.83
CA GLU A 81 -1.50 6.53 -23.77
C GLU A 81 -2.03 5.13 -24.13
N VAL A 82 -2.01 4.21 -23.16
CA VAL A 82 -2.56 2.85 -23.30
C VAL A 82 -3.83 2.69 -22.49
N SER A 83 -4.71 1.80 -22.94
CA SER A 83 -5.96 1.50 -22.22
C SER A 83 -5.68 0.92 -20.84
N TRP A 84 -6.27 1.50 -19.81
CA TRP A 84 -6.30 0.90 -18.48
C TRP A 84 -7.23 -0.34 -18.49
N PRO A 85 -6.73 -1.55 -18.19
CA PRO A 85 -7.56 -2.76 -18.22
C PRO A 85 -8.58 -2.84 -17.07
N GLY A 86 -8.63 -1.84 -16.18
CA GLY A 86 -9.42 -1.90 -14.96
C GLY A 86 -8.65 -2.54 -13.81
N ARG A 87 -9.32 -2.67 -12.66
CA ARG A 87 -8.86 -3.60 -11.64
C ARG A 87 -9.07 -5.00 -12.21
N ILE A 88 -8.04 -5.85 -12.20
CA ILE A 88 -8.23 -7.28 -12.47
C ILE A 88 -9.02 -7.82 -11.27
N ASP A 89 -10.33 -7.74 -11.34
CA ASP A 89 -11.23 -8.40 -10.39
C ASP A 89 -11.36 -9.86 -10.82
N GLU A 90 -10.29 -10.64 -10.71
CA GLU A 90 -10.31 -12.09 -10.92
C GLU A 90 -9.47 -12.80 -9.85
N ILE A 91 -10.17 -13.29 -8.82
CA ILE A 91 -10.29 -14.69 -8.36
C ILE A 91 -10.82 -14.71 -6.91
#